data_AF-A0A6N7FCS1-F1
#
_entry.id   AF-A0A6N7FCS1-F1
#
_cell.length_a   1.000
_cell.length_b   1.000
_cell.length_c   1.000
_cell.angle_alpha   90.00
_cell.angle_beta   90.00
_cell.angle_gamma   90.00
#
_symmetry.space_group_name_H-M   'P 1'
#
loop_
_entity.id
_entity.type
_entity.pdbx_description
1 polymer ?
#
loop_
_entity_poly.entity_id
_entity_poly.type
_entity_poly.pdbx_seq_one_letter_code
_entity_poly.pdbx_strand_id
1 'polypeptide(L)' 'MTPEEFIERWRHNERTERAASQQHFLELCEMLEVPRPGDAGYPSDDYEFERNVLKLGGSTGRADVWKRNCFA' A
#
# COMPACT_ATOMS: atom_id res chain seq x y z
N MET A 1 16.97 -3.45 4.06
CA MET A 1 16.25 -4.26 5.07
C MET A 1 16.10 -5.66 4.52
N THR A 2 16.44 -6.68 5.31
CA THR A 2 16.21 -8.09 5.00
C THR A 2 14.78 -8.51 5.38
N PRO A 3 14.25 -9.61 4.83
CA PRO A 3 12.98 -10.18 5.27
C PRO A 3 12.90 -10.44 6.78
N GLU A 4 13.98 -10.90 7.39
CA GLU A 4 14.07 -11.17 8.82
C GLU A 4 13.96 -9.88 9.64
N GLU A 5 14.67 -8.82 9.25
CA GLU A 5 14.59 -7.50 9.88
C GLU A 5 13.19 -6.88 9.74
N PHE A 6 12.55 -7.04 8.58
CA PHE A 6 11.19 -6.56 8.35
C PHE A 6 10.19 -7.28 9.27
N ILE A 7 10.27 -8.62 9.32
CA ILE A 7 9.41 -9.41 10.19
C ILE A 7 9.60 -8.98 11.64
N GLU A 8 10.84 -8.92 12.13
CA GLU A 8 11.11 -8.55 13.53
C GLU A 8 10.54 -7.16 13.87
N ARG A 9 10.70 -6.19 12.96
CA ARG A 9 10.17 -4.82 13.14
C ARG A 9 8.64 -4.78 13.24
N TRP A 10 7.94 -5.58 12.44
CA TRP A 10 6.48 -5.48 12.30
C TRP A 10 5.70 -6.54 13.10
N ARG A 11 6.36 -7.59 13.61
CA ARG A 11 5.76 -8.72 14.35
C ARG A 11 5.03 -8.31 15.63
N HIS A 12 5.53 -7.29 16.33
CA HIS A 12 5.01 -6.82 17.60
C HIS A 12 4.52 -5.38 17.55
N ASN A 13 4.03 -4.93 16.38
CA ASN A 13 3.55 -3.57 16.26
C ASN A 13 2.24 -3.37 17.03
N GLU A 14 2.26 -2.50 18.03
CA GLU A 14 1.11 -2.13 18.88
C GLU A 14 0.28 -0.97 18.31
N ARG A 15 0.73 -0.35 17.21
CA ARG A 15 -0.01 0.72 16.55
C ARG A 15 -1.28 0.18 15.90
N THR A 16 -2.30 1.03 15.83
CA THR A 16 -3.54 0.69 15.12
C THR A 16 -3.26 0.47 13.63
N GLU A 17 -4.06 -0.39 12.99
CA GLU A 17 -3.93 -0.71 11.56
C GLU A 17 -3.88 0.55 10.69
N ARG A 18 -4.74 1.54 10.99
CA ARG A 18 -4.77 2.82 10.27
C ARG A 18 -3.48 3.63 10.42
N ALA A 19 -2.81 3.56 11.57
CA ALA A 19 -1.59 4.30 11.85
C ALA A 19 -0.33 3.60 11.29
N ALA A 20 -0.40 2.28 11.06
CA ALA A 20 0.75 1.46 10.70
C ALA A 20 0.77 0.99 9.25
N SER A 21 -0.39 0.78 8.63
CA SER A 21 -0.55 0.12 7.32
C SER A 21 0.26 0.79 6.20
N GLN A 22 0.18 2.12 6.05
CA GLN A 22 0.90 2.82 4.99
C GLN A 22 2.41 2.68 5.15
N GLN A 23 2.94 2.88 6.37
CA GLN A 23 4.38 2.75 6.64
C GLN A 23 4.86 1.30 6.45
N HIS A 24 4.08 0.32 6.93
CA HIS A 24 4.36 -1.09 6.72
C HIS A 24 4.48 -1.42 5.23
N PHE A 25 3.52 -0.94 4.44
CA PHE A 25 3.47 -1.21 3.00
C PHE A 25 4.62 -0.54 2.24
N LEU A 26 5.01 0.69 2.61
CA LEU A 26 6.16 1.38 2.02
C LEU A 26 7.47 0.63 2.29
N GLU A 27 7.67 0.18 3.53
CA GLU A 27 8.86 -0.58 3.92
C GLU A 27 8.91 -1.96 3.26
N LEU A 28 7.74 -2.58 3.05
CA LEU A 28 7.63 -3.82 2.29
C LEU A 28 8.05 -3.62 0.83
N CYS A 29 7.60 -2.53 0.20
CA CYS A 29 7.99 -2.20 -1.17
C CYS A 29 9.50 -1.96 -1.29
N GLU A 30 10.08 -1.24 -0.33
CA GLU A 30 11.53 -0.99 -0.27
C GLU A 30 12.33 -2.28 -0.12
N MET A 31 11.92 -3.18 0.78
CA MET A 31 12.56 -4.47 0.98
C MET A 31 12.51 -5.36 -0.27
N LEU A 32 11.40 -5.31 -1.01
CA LEU A 32 11.21 -6.07 -2.25
C LEU A 32 11.81 -5.37 -3.49
N GLU A 33 12.39 -4.18 -3.33
CA GLU A 33 12.92 -3.35 -4.41
C GLU A 33 11.88 -3.05 -5.51
N VAL A 34 10.61 -2.90 -5.13
CA VAL A 34 9.51 -2.55 -6.02
C VAL A 34 9.09 -1.09 -5.83
N PRO A 35 8.47 -0.47 -6.84
CA PRO A 35 7.94 0.89 -6.69
C PRO A 35 6.93 1.01 -5.55
N ARG A 36 6.87 2.20 -4.96
CA ARG A 36 5.93 2.56 -3.89
C ARG A 36 4.73 3.33 -4.45
N PRO A 37 3.56 3.25 -3.78
CA PRO A 37 2.47 4.17 -4.09
C PRO A 37 2.94 5.62 -3.91
N GLY A 38 2.66 6.49 -4.87
CA GLY A 38 3.07 7.89 -4.87
C GLY A 38 4.53 8.16 -5.28
N ASP A 39 5.31 7.16 -5.71
CA ASP A 39 6.64 7.41 -6.27
C ASP A 39 6.55 8.26 -7.54
N ALA A 40 7.45 9.24 -7.69
CA ALA A 40 7.46 10.20 -8.81
C ALA A 40 7.63 9.57 -10.21
N GLY A 41 8.04 8.29 -10.28
CA GLY A 41 8.12 7.52 -11.51
C GLY A 41 6.78 6.95 -12.00
N TYR A 42 5.70 7.06 -11.19
CA TYR A 42 4.34 6.73 -11.58
C TYR A 42 3.52 8.00 -11.78
N PRO A 43 2.62 8.06 -12.78
CA PRO A 43 1.60 9.10 -12.83
C PRO A 43 0.87 9.15 -11.48
N SER A 44 0.57 10.36 -10.99
CA SER A 44 -0.02 10.57 -9.65
C SER A 44 -1.27 9.74 -9.41
N ASP A 45 -1.99 9.39 -10.48
CA ASP A 45 -3.28 8.74 -10.44
C ASP A 45 -3.19 7.24 -10.80
N ASP A 46 -2.00 6.65 -10.79
CA ASP A 46 -1.77 5.27 -11.24
C ASP A 46 -1.36 4.32 -10.11
N TYR A 47 -0.81 4.83 -9.01
CA TYR A 47 -0.45 4.02 -7.85
C TYR A 47 -0.48 4.87 -6.57
N GLU A 48 -1.51 4.70 -5.74
CA GLU A 48 -1.76 5.56 -4.58
C GLU A 48 -2.42 4.80 -3.41
N PHE A 49 -2.38 5.42 -2.22
CA PHE A 49 -3.11 4.94 -1.05
C PHE A 49 -4.51 5.55 -0.98
N GLU A 50 -5.42 4.86 -0.29
CA GLU A 50 -6.77 5.35 0.06
C GLU A 50 -7.62 5.86 -1.12
N ARG A 51 -7.52 5.22 -2.30
CA ARG A 51 -8.28 5.63 -3.48
C ARG A 51 -9.75 5.23 -3.37
N ASN A 52 -10.64 6.17 -3.70
CA ASN A 52 -12.06 5.86 -3.92
C ASN A 52 -12.22 5.11 -5.25
N VAL A 53 -12.89 3.96 -5.20
CA VAL A 53 -13.14 3.09 -6.36
C VAL A 53 -14.63 2.89 -6.55
N LEU A 54 -15.07 2.75 -7.78
CA LEU A 54 -16.45 2.32 -8.07
C LEU A 54 -16.48 0.80 -8.07
N LYS A 55 -17.29 0.20 -7.20
CA LYS A 55 -17.56 -1.23 -7.22
C LYS A 55 -18.58 -1.56 -8.30
N LEU A 56 -18.50 -2.77 -8.83
CA LEU A 56 -19.55 -3.32 -9.71
C LEU A 56 -20.90 -3.26 -8.97
N GLY A 57 -21.91 -2.67 -9.62
CA GLY A 57 -23.21 -2.39 -9.00
C GLY A 57 -23.41 -0.94 -8.53
N GLY A 58 -22.47 -0.04 -8.81
CA GLY A 58 -22.66 1.41 -8.64
C GLY A 58 -22.45 1.94 -7.22
N SER A 59 -21.96 1.11 -6.30
CA SER A 59 -21.57 1.55 -4.96
C SER A 59 -20.11 2.03 -4.94
N THR A 60 -19.83 3.05 -4.12
CA THR A 60 -18.46 3.52 -3.91
C THR A 60 -17.77 2.63 -2.86
N GLY A 61 -16.58 2.15 -3.20
CA GLY A 61 -15.63 1.49 -2.32
C GLY A 61 -14.40 2.34 -2.08
N ARG A 62 -13.55 1.88 -1.16
CA ARG A 62 -12.24 2.44 -0.92
C ARG A 62 -11.20 1.32 -0.97
N ALA A 63 -10.13 1.55 -1.70
CA ALA A 63 -8.97 0.68 -1.73
C ALA A 63 -7.87 1.30 -0.87
N ASP A 64 -7.36 0.56 0.12
CA ASP A 64 -6.29 1.06 0.99
C ASP A 64 -4.99 1.26 0.19
N VAL A 65 -4.73 0.36 -0.77
CA VAL A 65 -3.70 0.50 -1.80
C VAL A 65 -4.33 0.24 -3.16
N TRP A 66 -4.17 1.16 -4.11
CA TRP A 66 -4.71 1.02 -5.45
C TRP A 66 -3.61 1.20 -6.49
N LYS A 67 -3.55 0.28 -7.46
CA LYS A 67 -2.65 0.37 -8.62
C LYS A 67 -3.42 0.08 -9.90
N ARG A 68 -3.29 0.95 -10.90
CA ARG A 68 -3.98 0.83 -12.19
C ARG A 68 -3.66 -0.53 -12.82
N ASN A 69 -4.69 -1.21 -13.32
CA ASN A 69 -4.60 -2.51 -14.01
C ASN A 69 -4.08 -3.68 -13.16
N CYS A 70 -3.97 -3.55 -11.84
CA CYS A 70 -3.52 -4.67 -10.98
C CYS A 70 -4.65 -5.33 -10.18
N PHE A 71 -5.79 -4.66 -10.03
CA PHE A 71 -6.96 -5.18 -9.31
C PHE A 71 -8.18 -4.98 -10.22
N ALA A 72 -8.81 -6.10 -10.62
CA ALA A 72 -9.95 -6.15 -11.54
C ALA A 72 -11.29 -6.03 -10.80
#